data_AF-A0A961LXL9-F1
#
_entry.id   AF-A0A961LXL9-F1
#
_cell.length_a   1.000
_cell.length_b   1.000
_cell.length_c   1.000
_cell.angle_alpha   90.00
_cell.angle_beta   90.00
_cell.angle_gamma   90.00
#
_symmetry.space_group_name_H-M   'P 1'
#
loop_
_entity.id
_entity.type
_entity.pdbx_description
1 polymer ?
#
loop_
_entity_poly.entity_id
_entity_poly.type
_entity_poly.pdbx_seq_one_letter_code
_entity_poly.pdbx_strand_id
1 'polypeptide(L)' 'MPQDPPANPIRDPRLQFTRLRLNGFKSFVDPTELVIREGLTGVVGPNGCGKSNLLEALRWVMG' A
#
# COMPACT_ATOMS: atom_id res chain seq x y z
N MET A 1 22.15 31.29 -0.33
CA MET A 1 21.02 30.51 -0.87
C MET A 1 21.39 29.04 -0.79
N PRO A 2 20.78 28.23 0.09
CA PRO A 2 20.89 26.78 -0.01
C PRO A 2 20.22 26.39 -1.33
N GLN A 3 20.95 25.76 -2.24
CA GLN A 3 20.31 25.16 -3.40
C GLN A 3 19.51 23.96 -2.89
N ASP A 4 18.20 23.97 -3.13
CA ASP A 4 17.39 22.77 -2.92
C ASP A 4 18.06 21.60 -3.67
N PRO A 5 18.19 20.42 -3.04
CA PRO A 5 18.78 19.27 -3.72
C PRO A 5 18.00 18.99 -5.02
N PRO A 6 18.69 18.56 -6.10
CA PRO A 6 18.02 18.28 -7.37
C PRO A 6 16.90 17.27 -7.12
N ALA A 7 15.68 17.63 -7.53
CA ALA A 7 14.54 16.72 -7.44
C ALA A 7 14.93 15.39 -8.08
N ASN A 8 14.95 14.32 -7.28
CA ASN A 8 15.27 12.98 -7.76
C ASN A 8 14.34 12.67 -8.95
N PRO A 9 14.85 12.43 -10.17
CA PRO A 9 14.01 12.24 -11.35
C PRO A 9 13.11 10.99 -11.28
N ILE A 10 13.29 10.15 -10.26
CA ILE A 10 12.44 8.99 -9.96
C ILE A 10 11.21 9.35 -9.10
N ARG A 11 11.18 10.53 -8.44
CA ARG A 11 10.01 10.96 -7.67
C ARG A 11 8.89 11.38 -8.62
N ASP A 12 8.16 10.38 -9.06
CA ASP A 12 6.89 10.52 -9.74
C ASP A 12 5.94 11.38 -8.86
N PRO A 13 5.47 12.54 -9.35
CA PRO A 13 4.61 13.44 -8.60
C PRO A 13 3.18 12.90 -8.42
N ARG A 14 2.87 11.70 -8.96
CA ARG A 14 1.58 11.05 -8.78
C ARG A 14 1.36 10.63 -7.32
N LEU A 15 0.10 10.66 -6.88
CA LEU A 15 -0.30 10.15 -5.57
C LEU A 15 0.13 8.68 -5.43
N GLN A 16 0.95 8.37 -4.42
CA GLN A 16 1.41 7.01 -4.14
C GLN A 16 1.02 6.57 -2.73
N PHE A 17 0.45 5.38 -2.63
CA PHE A 17 0.25 4.72 -1.34
C PHE A 17 1.56 4.10 -0.88
N THR A 18 2.01 4.44 0.33
CA THR A 18 3.26 3.92 0.91
C THR A 18 3.01 2.83 1.95
N ARG A 19 1.80 2.83 2.54
CA ARG A 19 1.45 1.94 3.65
C ARG A 19 -0.06 1.72 3.70
N LEU A 20 -0.47 0.48 3.91
CA LEU A 20 -1.85 0.09 4.18
C LEU A 20 -1.90 -0.63 5.52
N ARG A 21 -2.76 -0.15 6.43
CA ARG A 21 -2.98 -0.79 7.72
C ARG A 21 -4.41 -1.29 7.80
N LEU A 22 -4.57 -2.59 7.99
CA LEU A 22 -5.84 -3.29 8.12
C LEU A 22 -6.02 -3.67 9.59
N ASN A 23 -7.14 -3.30 10.19
CA ASN A 23 -7.47 -3.67 11.56
C ASN A 23 -8.95 -4.06 11.61
N GLY A 24 -9.24 -5.30 12.01
CA GLY A 24 -10.62 -5.82 12.09
C GLY A 24 -11.34 -5.88 10.74
N PHE A 25 -10.63 -6.05 9.61
CA PHE A 25 -11.24 -6.09 8.29
C PHE A 25 -11.38 -7.52 7.74
N LYS A 26 -12.61 -8.06 7.78
CA LYS A 26 -12.93 -9.42 7.31
C LYS A 26 -11.99 -10.46 7.93
N SER A 27 -11.22 -11.16 7.10
CA SER A 27 -10.26 -12.17 7.54
C SER A 27 -9.01 -11.60 8.24
N PHE A 28 -8.81 -10.28 8.23
CA PHE A 28 -7.74 -9.59 8.97
C PHE A 28 -8.25 -9.13 10.33
N VAL A 29 -8.41 -10.07 11.26
CA VAL A 29 -8.80 -9.79 12.65
C VAL A 29 -7.65 -9.10 13.38
N ASP A 30 -6.43 -9.61 13.21
CA ASP A 30 -5.23 -9.02 13.78
C ASP A 30 -4.73 -7.83 12.94
N PRO A 31 -4.17 -6.79 13.59
CA PRO A 31 -3.57 -5.66 12.89
C PRO A 31 -2.52 -6.12 11.88
N THR A 32 -2.77 -5.86 10.61
CA THR A 32 -1.89 -6.23 9.50
C THR A 32 -1.40 -4.98 8.81
N GLU A 33 -0.10 -4.89 8.59
CA GLU A 33 0.53 -3.75 7.93
C GLU A 33 1.22 -4.18 6.64
N LEU A 34 0.84 -3.55 5.54
CA LEU A 34 1.43 -3.75 4.23
C LEU A 34 2.24 -2.51 3.86
N VAL A 35 3.54 -2.70 3.60
CA VAL A 35 4.42 -1.64 3.10
C VAL A 35 4.49 -1.74 1.58
N ILE A 36 4.10 -0.66 0.91
CA ILE A 36 4.18 -0.55 -0.55
C ILE A 36 5.47 0.19 -0.86
N ARG A 37 6.41 -0.50 -1.51
CA ARG A 37 7.71 0.08 -1.89
C ARG A 37 7.61 0.69 -3.28
N GLU A 38 8.54 1.59 -3.59
CA GLU A 38 8.69 2.15 -4.93
C GLU A 38 8.87 1.03 -5.97
N GLY A 39 8.24 1.19 -7.13
CA GLY A 39 8.22 0.18 -8.19
C GLY A 39 7.01 -0.75 -8.11
N LEU A 40 7.22 -2.05 -8.33
CA LEU A 40 6.16 -3.07 -8.40
C LEU A 40 6.13 -3.89 -7.11
N THR A 41 5.03 -3.82 -6.36
CA THR A 41 4.77 -4.66 -5.19
C THR A 41 3.74 -5.74 -5.53
N GLY A 42 4.12 -7.01 -5.39
CA GLY A 42 3.22 -8.16 -5.60
C GLY A 42 2.67 -8.72 -4.28
N VAL A 43 1.37 -9.03 -4.22
CA VAL A 43 0.71 -9.65 -3.06
C VAL A 43 0.51 -11.15 -3.32
N VAL A 44 1.18 -12.00 -2.55
CA VAL A 44 1.13 -13.47 -2.71
C VAL A 44 0.86 -14.17 -1.38
N GLY A 45 0.40 -15.42 -1.44
CA GLY A 45 0.08 -16.23 -0.25
C GLY A 45 -0.91 -17.37 -0.57
N PRO A 46 -1.18 -18.27 0.39
CA PRO A 46 -2.08 -19.41 0.21
C PRO A 46 -3.52 -19.02 -0.18
N ASN A 47 -4.28 -19.95 -0.77
CA ASN A 47 -5.70 -19.73 -1.01
C ASN A 47 -6.44 -19.52 0.32
N GLY A 48 -7.31 -18.51 0.37
CA GLY A 48 -8.04 -18.15 1.58
C GLY A 48 -7.30 -17.23 2.56
N CYS A 49 -6.02 -16.87 2.35
CA CYS A 49 -5.27 -16.01 3.29
C CYS A 49 -5.67 -14.52 3.29
N GLY A 50 -6.77 -14.14 2.62
CA GLY A 50 -7.28 -12.77 2.62
C GLY A 50 -6.72 -11.81 1.57
N LYS A 51 -5.96 -12.28 0.55
CA LYS A 51 -5.42 -11.40 -0.52
C LYS A 51 -6.51 -10.57 -1.21
N SER A 52 -7.64 -11.18 -1.57
CA SER A 52 -8.77 -10.47 -2.20
C SER A 52 -9.39 -9.45 -1.25
N ASN A 53 -9.43 -9.74 0.06
CA ASN A 53 -9.93 -8.80 1.06
C ASN A 53 -9.06 -7.54 1.13
N LEU A 54 -7.76 -7.64 0.85
CA LEU A 54 -6.87 -6.47 0.79
C LEU A 54 -7.28 -5.52 -0.33
N LEU A 55 -7.64 -6.05 -1.50
CA LEU A 55 -8.18 -5.27 -2.61
C LEU A 55 -9.56 -4.69 -2.28
N GLU A 56 -10.42 -5.45 -1.61
CA GLU A 56 -11.75 -4.97 -1.17
C GLU A 56 -11.66 -3.84 -0.15
N ALA A 57 -10.70 -3.91 0.79
CA ALA A 57 -10.44 -2.83 1.74
C ALA A 57 -10.02 -1.55 1.04
N LEU A 58 -9.09 -1.66 0.08
CA LEU A 58 -8.64 -0.52 -0.73
C LEU A 58 -9.80 0.11 -1.49
N ARG A 59 -10.62 -0.71 -2.16
CA ARG A 59 -11.83 -0.23 -2.86
C ARG A 59 -12.78 0.48 -1.90
N TRP A 60 -13.05 -0.11 -0.74
CA TRP A 60 -13.95 0.46 0.26
C TRP A 60 -13.49 1.83 0.77
N VAL A 61 -12.19 2.05 0.94
CA VAL A 61 -11.63 3.35 1.37
C VAL A 61 -11.66 4.39 0.24
N MET A 62 -11.54 3.97 -1.02
CA MET A 62 -11.52 4.89 -2.16
C MET A 62 -12.91 5.34 -2.63
N GLY A 63 -13.98 4.66 -2.22
CA GLY A 63 -15.36 4.91 -2.66
C GLY A 63 -15.75 4.10 -3.88
#